data_AF-A0A1Q3BU96-F1
#
_entry.id   AF-A0A1Q3BU96-F1
#
_cell.length_a   1.000
_cell.length_b   1.000
_cell.length_c   1.000
_cell.angle_alpha   90.00
_cell.angle_beta   90.00
_cell.angle_gamma   90.00
#
_symmetry.space_group_name_H-M   'P 1'
#
loop_
_entity.id
_entity.type
_entity.pdbx_description
1 polymer ?
#
loop_
_entity_poly.entity_id
_entity_poly.type
_entity_poly.pdbx_seq_one_letter_code
_entity_poly.pdbx_strand_id
1 'polypeptide(L)'
;VTYEGTNQVKEAKVSMLVHEYEMFTMNENEDIKSMFSRFTNIINALQALDKTYSNSEMDILKKKKKAMIATWDDSDESSSEEDTNEEVAQIALMALEDREEEENDQVTYDEL
;
A
#
# COMPACT_ATOMS: atom_id res chain seq x y z
N VAL A 1 -22.23 14.42 23.39
CA VAL A 1 -21.15 13.52 22.94
C VAL A 1 -21.76 12.16 22.70
N THR A 2 -22.01 11.77 21.45
CA THR A 2 -22.53 10.44 21.07
C THR A 2 -21.53 9.79 20.12
N TYR A 3 -20.36 9.45 20.66
CA TYR A 3 -19.24 8.84 19.92
C TYR A 3 -19.39 7.30 19.80
N GLU A 4 -20.34 6.73 20.53
CA GLU A 4 -20.52 5.28 20.67
C GLU A 4 -21.32 4.65 19.51
N GLY A 5 -22.18 5.44 18.86
CA GLY A 5 -22.98 4.98 17.71
C GLY A 5 -22.16 4.85 16.42
N THR A 6 -21.13 5.67 16.23
CA THR A 6 -20.29 5.63 15.03
C THR A 6 -19.33 4.45 15.00
N ASN A 7 -18.87 3.94 16.16
CA ASN A 7 -17.98 2.78 16.21
C ASN A 7 -18.73 1.45 16.10
N GLN A 8 -19.88 1.29 16.77
CA GLN A 8 -20.70 0.07 16.64
C GLN A 8 -21.17 -0.18 15.21
N VAL A 9 -21.55 0.88 14.49
CA VAL A 9 -21.95 0.76 13.07
C VAL A 9 -20.78 0.35 12.18
N LYS A 10 -19.56 0.77 12.50
CA LYS A 10 -18.36 0.35 11.76
C LYS A 10 -18.00 -1.10 12.05
N GLU A 11 -18.00 -1.51 13.32
CA GLU A 11 -17.73 -2.90 13.71
C GLU A 11 -18.73 -3.87 13.07
N ALA A 12 -20.01 -3.51 13.05
CA ALA A 12 -21.04 -4.32 12.38
C ALA A 12 -20.77 -4.47 10.88
N LYS A 13 -20.35 -3.39 10.20
CA LYS A 13 -20.02 -3.43 8.76
C LYS A 13 -18.78 -4.27 8.46
N VAL A 14 -17.74 -4.16 9.28
CA VAL A 14 -16.54 -4.98 9.16
C VAL A 14 -16.89 -6.45 9.39
N SER A 15 -17.64 -6.76 10.45
CA SER A 15 -18.07 -8.12 10.76
C SER A 15 -18.88 -8.74 9.62
N MET A 16 -19.80 -7.97 9.01
CA MET A 16 -20.56 -8.43 7.83
C MET A 16 -19.64 -8.77 6.65
N LEU A 17 -18.69 -7.90 6.32
CA LEU A 17 -17.78 -8.11 5.18
C LEU A 17 -16.77 -9.24 5.44
N VAL A 18 -16.28 -9.39 6.68
CA VAL A 18 -15.43 -10.52 7.06
C VAL A 18 -16.20 -11.83 6.93
N HIS A 19 -17.45 -11.87 7.36
CA HIS A 19 -18.29 -13.06 7.20
C HIS A 19 -18.53 -13.39 5.72
N GLU A 20 -18.78 -12.36 4.89
CA GLU A 20 -18.94 -12.52 3.44
C GLU A 20 -17.65 -13.06 2.78
N TYR A 21 -16.48 -12.61 3.24
CA TYR A 21 -15.18 -13.14 2.82
C TYR A 21 -14.97 -14.60 3.27
N GLU A 22 -15.32 -14.95 4.51
CA GLU A 22 -15.16 -16.32 5.05
C GLU A 22 -16.06 -17.33 4.34
N MET A 23 -17.27 -16.91 3.96
CA MET A 23 -18.20 -17.73 3.19
C MET A 23 -17.96 -17.67 1.68
N PHE A 24 -16.94 -16.95 1.23
CA PHE A 24 -16.73 -16.70 -0.17
C PHE A 24 -16.38 -17.99 -0.92
N THR A 25 -17.26 -18.36 -1.85
CA THR A 25 -17.09 -19.48 -2.76
C THR A 25 -17.47 -19.07 -4.17
N MET A 26 -16.94 -19.80 -5.16
CA MET A 26 -17.35 -19.63 -6.55
C MET A 26 -18.74 -20.25 -6.72
N ASN A 27 -19.63 -19.55 -7.42
CA ASN A 27 -20.96 -20.08 -7.72
C ASN A 27 -20.91 -21.05 -8.92
N GLU A 28 -21.86 -21.98 -8.99
CA GLU A 28 -21.88 -23.04 -10.00
C GLU A 28 -21.89 -22.54 -11.47
N ASN A 29 -22.38 -21.32 -11.71
CA ASN A 29 -22.52 -20.74 -13.05
C ASN A 29 -21.73 -19.45 -13.23
N GLU A 30 -20.69 -19.26 -12.42
CA GLU A 30 -19.88 -18.06 -12.42
C GLU A 30 -18.53 -18.30 -13.07
N ASP A 31 -18.13 -17.38 -13.96
CA ASP A 31 -16.79 -17.40 -14.53
C ASP A 31 -15.76 -16.83 -13.54
N ILE A 32 -14.50 -17.25 -13.71
CA ILE A 32 -13.38 -16.85 -12.84
C ILE A 32 -13.24 -15.33 -12.73
N LYS A 33 -13.52 -14.57 -13.81
CA LYS A 33 -13.35 -13.11 -13.82
C LYS A 33 -14.47 -12.43 -13.02
N SER A 34 -15.70 -12.91 -13.13
CA SER A 34 -16.82 -12.46 -12.31
C SER A 34 -16.59 -12.78 -10.83
N MET A 35 -16.10 -13.99 -10.52
CA MET A 35 -15.73 -14.38 -9.15
C MET A 35 -14.64 -13.47 -8.60
N PHE A 36 -13.56 -13.25 -9.37
CA PHE A 36 -12.47 -12.37 -8.97
C PHE A 36 -12.93 -10.92 -8.74
N SER A 37 -13.90 -10.46 -9.53
CA SER A 37 -14.49 -9.12 -9.36
C SER A 37 -15.26 -9.00 -8.04
N ARG A 38 -16.07 -10.01 -7.68
CA ARG A 38 -16.75 -10.02 -6.36
C ARG A 38 -15.76 -10.08 -5.20
N PHE A 39 -14.75 -10.95 -5.32
CA PHE A 39 -13.67 -11.03 -4.34
C PHE A 39 -12.96 -9.68 -4.14
N THR A 40 -12.57 -9.05 -5.25
CA THR A 40 -11.89 -7.75 -5.24
C THR A 40 -12.75 -6.67 -4.58
N ASN A 41 -14.06 -6.67 -4.82
CA ASN A 41 -14.99 -5.73 -4.19
C ASN A 41 -15.02 -5.88 -2.67
N ILE A 42 -15.03 -7.11 -2.14
CA ILE A 42 -15.01 -7.38 -0.70
C ILE A 42 -13.70 -6.87 -0.08
N ILE A 43 -12.56 -7.16 -0.72
CA ILE A 43 -11.24 -6.70 -0.25
C ILE A 43 -11.14 -5.18 -0.26
N ASN A 44 -11.60 -4.52 -1.32
CA ASN A 44 -11.57 -3.07 -1.43
C ASN A 44 -12.48 -2.41 -0.38
N ALA A 45 -13.66 -2.99 -0.10
CA ALA A 45 -14.56 -2.50 0.94
C ALA A 45 -13.94 -2.65 2.33
N LEU A 46 -13.30 -3.78 2.63
CA LEU A 46 -12.57 -3.99 3.87
C LEU A 46 -11.43 -2.99 4.01
N GLN A 47 -10.62 -2.78 2.97
CA GLN A 47 -9.51 -1.82 2.98
C GLN A 47 -9.98 -0.36 3.15
N ALA A 48 -11.11 0.00 2.55
CA ALA A 48 -11.70 1.32 2.72
C ALA A 48 -12.19 1.56 4.15
N LEU A 49 -12.72 0.52 4.80
CA LEU A 49 -13.10 0.57 6.22
C LEU A 49 -11.87 0.53 7.15
N ASP A 50 -10.82 -0.17 6.73
CA ASP A 50 -9.56 -0.34 7.45
C ASP A 50 -8.73 0.96 7.55
N LYS A 51 -8.83 1.86 6.57
CA LYS A 51 -8.32 3.26 6.69
C LYS A 51 -8.93 4.04 7.87
N THR A 52 -9.92 3.48 8.57
CA THR A 52 -10.53 4.06 9.77
C THR A 52 -10.25 3.28 11.06
N TYR A 53 -9.44 2.20 11.02
CA TYR A 53 -9.06 1.35 12.15
C TYR A 53 -7.56 1.47 12.50
N SER A 54 -7.19 1.10 13.74
CA SER A 54 -5.85 1.28 14.28
C SER A 54 -4.88 0.15 13.89
N ASN A 55 -3.58 0.46 13.83
CA ASN A 55 -2.50 -0.34 13.22
C ASN A 55 -2.37 -1.83 13.61
N SER A 56 -2.98 -2.31 14.69
CA SER A 56 -2.77 -3.67 15.20
C SER A 56 -3.53 -4.78 14.44
N GLU A 57 -4.75 -4.52 13.97
CA GLU A 57 -5.51 -5.50 13.17
C GLU A 57 -5.02 -5.59 11.72
N MET A 58 -4.41 -4.49 11.26
CA MET A 58 -3.84 -4.37 9.92
C MET A 58 -2.70 -5.34 9.64
N ASP A 59 -1.87 -5.61 10.66
CA ASP A 59 -0.75 -6.54 10.53
C ASP A 59 -1.20 -7.97 10.23
N ILE A 60 -2.39 -8.36 10.69
CA ILE A 60 -2.94 -9.70 10.49
C ILE A 60 -3.45 -9.84 9.05
N LEU A 61 -4.19 -8.84 8.55
CA LEU A 61 -4.70 -8.81 7.17
C LEU A 61 -3.57 -8.73 6.13
N LYS A 62 -2.55 -7.90 6.37
CA LYS A 62 -1.35 -7.82 5.50
C LYS A 62 -0.60 -9.15 5.45
N LYS A 63 -0.43 -9.83 6.58
CA LYS A 63 0.20 -11.16 6.63
C LYS A 63 -0.61 -12.21 5.87
N LYS A 64 -1.94 -12.22 6.01
CA LYS A 64 -2.82 -13.13 5.25
C LYS A 64 -2.76 -12.86 3.74
N LYS A 65 -2.83 -11.59 3.33
CA LYS A 65 -2.67 -11.19 1.92
C LYS A 65 -1.32 -11.64 1.37
N LYS A 66 -0.22 -11.40 2.09
CA LYS A 66 1.13 -11.80 1.67
C LYS A 66 1.27 -13.32 1.55
N ALA A 67 0.72 -14.08 2.50
CA ALA A 67 0.73 -15.55 2.44
C ALA A 67 -0.07 -16.07 1.23
N MET A 68 -1.24 -15.50 0.98
CA MET A 68 -2.08 -15.86 -0.16
C MET A 68 -1.41 -15.53 -1.50
N ILE A 69 -0.79 -14.35 -1.61
CA ILE A 69 -0.01 -13.97 -2.79
C ILE A 69 1.19 -14.92 -2.94
N ALA A 70 2.00 -15.16 -1.91
CA ALA A 70 3.15 -16.06 -2.01
C ALA A 70 2.78 -17.50 -2.42
N THR A 71 1.57 -17.97 -2.09
CA THR A 71 1.08 -19.27 -2.57
C THR A 71 0.66 -19.27 -4.05
N TRP A 72 0.47 -18.10 -4.66
CA TRP A 72 0.04 -17.90 -6.05
C TRP A 72 1.13 -17.27 -6.93
N ASP A 73 2.15 -16.65 -6.33
CA ASP A 73 3.29 -15.92 -6.93
C ASP A 73 4.40 -16.82 -7.50
N ASP A 74 4.11 -18.12 -7.67
CA ASP A 74 4.88 -18.96 -8.60
C ASP A 74 4.42 -18.72 -10.07
N SER A 75 3.62 -17.66 -10.30
CA SER A 75 3.19 -17.17 -11.60
C SER A 75 3.17 -15.62 -11.58
N ASP A 76 4.28 -15.07 -12.07
CA ASP A 76 4.55 -13.67 -12.43
C ASP A 76 4.81 -12.65 -11.29
N GLU A 77 6.12 -12.48 -11.07
CA GLU A 77 6.82 -11.38 -10.41
C GLU A 77 6.41 -9.99 -10.94
N SER A 78 5.61 -9.25 -10.16
CA SER A 78 5.72 -7.78 -10.11
C SER A 78 5.02 -7.21 -8.87
N SER A 79 5.76 -7.18 -7.76
CA SER A 79 5.46 -6.23 -6.68
C SER A 79 6.78 -5.74 -6.10
N SER A 80 7.21 -4.56 -6.51
CA SER A 80 8.25 -3.81 -5.83
C SER A 80 7.72 -2.43 -5.48
N GLU A 81 7.34 -2.30 -4.20
CA GLU A 81 7.71 -1.17 -3.33
C GLU A 81 7.30 0.23 -3.80
N GLU A 82 6.06 0.62 -3.48
CA GLU A 82 5.70 2.03 -3.35
C GLU A 82 6.13 2.50 -1.93
N ASP A 83 6.63 3.73 -1.86
CA ASP A 83 7.02 4.50 -0.65
C ASP A 83 8.52 4.57 -0.27
N THR A 84 9.43 4.96 -1.17
CA THR A 84 10.70 5.67 -0.77
C THR A 84 11.29 6.61 -1.84
N ASN A 85 10.58 6.92 -2.93
CA ASN A 85 11.12 7.74 -4.02
C ASN A 85 11.11 9.25 -3.71
N GLU A 86 10.17 9.73 -2.90
CA GLU A 86 10.10 11.16 -2.53
C GLU A 86 11.17 11.57 -1.53
N GLU A 87 11.52 10.74 -0.53
CA GLU A 87 12.60 11.05 0.41
C GLU A 87 13.98 10.96 -0.25
N VAL A 88 14.18 10.00 -1.17
CA VAL A 88 15.44 9.87 -1.94
C VAL A 88 15.63 11.05 -2.88
N ALA A 89 14.55 11.56 -3.51
CA ALA A 89 14.62 12.74 -4.37
C ALA A 89 14.99 14.01 -3.59
N GLN A 90 14.48 14.16 -2.36
CA GLN A 90 14.81 15.30 -1.48
C GLN A 90 16.27 15.29 -1.04
N ILE A 91 16.83 14.12 -0.69
CA ILE A 91 18.26 13.98 -0.33
C ILE A 91 19.16 14.28 -1.53
N ALA A 92 18.80 13.80 -2.73
CA ALA A 92 19.57 14.08 -3.95
C ALA A 92 19.57 15.56 -4.33
N LEU A 93 18.47 16.28 -4.07
CA LEU A 93 18.35 17.73 -4.27
C LEU A 93 19.24 18.52 -3.29
N MET A 94 19.20 18.15 -2.01
CA MET A 94 20.03 18.78 -0.97
C MET A 94 21.53 18.63 -1.26
N ALA A 95 21.95 17.46 -1.76
CA ALA A 95 23.32 17.18 -2.15
C ALA A 95 23.83 17.94 -3.39
N LEU A 96 22.92 18.48 -4.22
CA LEU A 96 23.27 19.28 -5.40
C LEU A 96 23.35 20.78 -5.08
N GLU A 97 22.53 21.25 -4.14
CA GLU A 97 22.54 22.66 -3.70
C GLU A 97 23.71 22.97 -2.76
N ASP A 98 24.25 21.98 -2.04
CA ASP A 98 25.45 22.12 -1.17
C ASP A 98 26.77 22.33 -1.94
N ARG A 99 26.76 22.44 -3.28
CA ARG A 99 27.99 22.51 -4.11
C ARG A 99 28.27 23.86 -4.79
N GLU A 100 27.52 24.92 -4.55
CA GLU A 100 27.84 26.22 -5.15
C GLU A 100 27.96 27.36 -4.15
N GLU A 101 28.83 27.21 -3.15
CA GLU A 101 29.55 28.36 -2.60
C GLU A 101 31.04 28.00 -2.43
N GLU A 102 31.90 28.98 -2.77
CA GLU A 102 33.36 28.99 -2.73
C GLU A 102 34.07 28.49 -4.01
N GLU A 103 34.98 29.22 -4.66
CA GLU A 103 35.52 30.56 -4.46
C GLU A 103 36.24 30.93 -5.77
N ASN A 104 36.22 32.22 -6.06
CA ASN A 104 36.90 32.89 -7.14
C ASN A 104 38.41 32.80 -6.94
N ASP A 105 39.18 32.26 -7.88
CA ASP A 105 40.60 32.64 -8.02
C ASP A 105 41.13 32.49 -9.46
N GLN A 106 41.52 33.62 -10.03
CA GLN A 106 42.37 33.72 -11.21
C GLN A 106 43.73 33.07 -10.94
N VAL A 107 44.23 32.23 -11.86
CA VAL A 107 45.69 32.12 -12.08
C VAL A 107 45.99 31.91 -13.56
N THR A 108 46.70 32.88 -14.13
CA THR A 108 47.37 32.85 -15.44
C THR A 108 48.66 32.03 -15.35
N TYR A 109 49.19 31.46 -16.45
CA TYR A 109 50.61 31.52 -16.90
C TYR A 109 50.95 30.45 -17.95
N ASP A 110 51.86 30.86 -18.84
CA ASP A 110 52.31 30.31 -20.13
C ASP A 110 53.25 29.08 -20.10
N GLU A 111 53.44 28.53 -21.30
CA GLU A 111 54.67 27.95 -21.90
C GLU A 111 55.00 26.45 -21.71
N LEU A 112 54.88 25.67 -22.81
CA LEU A 112 56.00 25.08 -23.59
C LEU A 112 55.51 24.48 -24.93
#